data_AF-A0A1D6LQ78-F1
#
_entry.id   AF-A0A1D6LQ78-F1
#
_cell.length_a   1.000
_cell.length_b   1.000
_cell.length_c   1.000
_cell.angle_alpha   90.00
_cell.angle_beta   90.00
_cell.angle_gamma   90.00
#
_symmetry.space_group_name_H-M   'P 1'
#
loop_
_entity.id
_entity.type
_entity.pdbx_description
1 polymer ?
#
loop_
_entity_poly.entity_id
_entity_poly.type
_entity_poly.pdbx_seq_one_letter_code
_entity_poly.pdbx_strand_id
1 'polypeptide(L)'
;MDDAQGYQEGDDHDLVMQKQEWIKTQDMLKSKLILEDEFAWSLPSVGSGLDEPEWCKLKYIGGTDISFLKEDPSTACAAVVVLNADTLEVVHEEFNVVRLQVPYIPGFLAFREAPVLLGLLEKVKINAPHFCPQLLMVDGNGLLHPRGFGLACHLGVLADIPTIGVGKNLHQVDGLNQSEVRRLLGSKENCNRELVLLTGQSGTKWGMAMRSCPGSSKPIYVLLAVQPTIMVGMLLNAGRSNGRGGRRTSIQSPPQVLSSVPLLVYEYEDPAGSTPTAAAKMLMYSLPERSIVYTHDSRPQAMEGNFFSTPQGWLVILGHGEVTSEASMWHPLTGETITLPPIHDDHHIPTNCKCLLTHNSAAHPDCAVVLLDVADPLMWFCRVNGGADRRWGQHTYDIGDYEFPDEFRTPSTPTKNVIRSVAALKGKLHFCFMESHQNKMCVVDLDFPSDHGHPPTAEFHEFDVSPEFGIKFPDGVCSASIHLVESMDELFAVCVFYVGFDPTNVSAAGIFKMEDSCGEETVAWHRVDDIGDRAFLLMGTNMATWCSASTNNLKGSTLYFFLHFLLGDRDLYIYDVQEQSLETVQVHDQLDLKVVHTEPYWINVPPF
;
A
#
# COMPACT_ATOMS: atom_id res chain seq x y z
N MET A 1 49.99 -24.44 12.04
CA MET A 1 49.80 -22.97 12.17
C MET A 1 48.45 -22.66 11.55
N ASP A 2 47.40 -23.33 12.01
CA ASP A 2 46.75 -23.23 13.34
C ASP A 2 45.83 -22.03 13.34
N ASP A 3 44.52 -22.29 13.22
CA ASP A 3 43.61 -22.15 14.35
C ASP A 3 42.22 -22.67 13.94
N ALA A 4 41.96 -23.95 14.25
CA ALA A 4 40.62 -24.53 14.27
C ALA A 4 40.23 -24.74 15.74
N GLN A 5 39.54 -23.77 16.32
CA GLN A 5 38.95 -23.87 17.65
C GLN A 5 37.49 -24.33 17.56
N GLY A 6 37.22 -25.51 18.12
CA GLY A 6 36.08 -25.78 19.01
C GLY A 6 34.67 -25.89 18.41
N TYR A 7 34.30 -27.08 17.94
CA TYR A 7 32.89 -27.52 18.00
C TYR A 7 32.64 -28.11 19.40
N GLN A 8 31.71 -27.54 20.17
CA GLN A 8 31.32 -28.05 21.48
C GLN A 8 30.19 -29.09 21.37
N GLU A 9 30.44 -30.32 21.85
CA GLU A 9 29.46 -31.41 21.99
C GLU A 9 28.40 -31.16 23.11
N GLY A 10 28.43 -30.00 23.79
CA GLY A 10 27.54 -29.69 24.92
C GLY A 10 26.15 -29.17 24.55
N ASP A 11 26.03 -28.37 23.49
CA ASP A 11 24.77 -27.69 23.12
C ASP A 11 23.65 -28.65 22.65
N ASP A 12 24.02 -29.80 22.08
CA ASP A 12 23.04 -30.74 21.51
C ASP A 12 22.32 -31.56 22.60
N HIS A 13 22.99 -31.85 23.72
CA HIS A 13 22.39 -32.58 24.83
C HIS A 13 21.34 -31.74 25.59
N ASP A 14 21.61 -30.45 25.78
CA ASP A 14 20.69 -29.54 26.49
C ASP A 14 19.42 -29.25 25.68
N LEU A 15 19.53 -29.11 24.35
CA LEU A 15 18.37 -28.99 23.46
C LEU A 15 17.49 -30.24 23.45
N VAL A 16 18.09 -31.43 23.50
CA VAL A 16 17.35 -32.71 23.59
C VAL A 16 16.57 -32.79 24.90
N MET A 17 17.21 -32.44 26.03
CA MET A 17 16.54 -32.45 27.34
C MET A 17 15.42 -31.41 27.42
N GLN A 18 15.65 -30.20 26.90
CA GLN A 18 14.63 -29.15 26.83
C GLN A 18 13.42 -29.58 26.00
N LYS A 19 13.64 -30.21 24.84
CA LYS A 19 12.56 -30.72 23.99
C LYS A 19 11.73 -31.79 24.71
N GLN A 20 12.35 -32.69 25.46
CA GLN A 20 11.63 -33.70 26.25
C GLN A 20 10.75 -33.06 27.32
N GLU A 21 11.21 -31.99 27.95
CA GLU A 21 10.43 -31.29 28.97
C GLU A 21 9.24 -30.53 28.37
N TRP A 22 9.43 -29.90 27.21
CA TRP A 22 8.35 -29.23 26.48
C TRP A 22 7.29 -30.21 25.96
N ILE A 23 7.71 -31.42 25.55
CA ILE A 23 6.79 -32.51 25.18
C ILE A 23 5.88 -32.86 26.37
N LYS A 24 6.47 -33.12 27.55
CA LYS A 24 5.70 -33.44 28.76
C LYS A 24 4.75 -32.32 29.15
N THR A 25 5.21 -31.07 29.05
CA THR A 25 4.42 -29.89 29.39
C THR A 25 3.23 -29.73 28.43
N GLN A 26 3.43 -29.90 27.13
CA GLN A 26 2.34 -29.88 26.15
C GLN A 26 1.33 -30.99 26.43
N ASP A 27 1.77 -32.22 26.73
CA ASP A 27 0.86 -33.34 27.00
C ASP A 27 0.05 -33.11 28.28
N MET A 28 0.69 -32.56 29.31
CA MET A 28 0.02 -32.15 30.54
C MET A 28 -1.03 -31.04 30.28
N LEU A 29 -0.69 -29.97 29.56
CA LEU A 29 -1.62 -28.88 29.28
C LEU A 29 -2.74 -29.31 28.33
N LYS A 30 -2.43 -30.14 27.34
CA LYS A 30 -3.42 -30.72 26.42
C LYS A 30 -4.47 -31.55 27.15
N SER A 31 -4.09 -32.25 28.23
CA SER A 31 -5.06 -32.99 29.06
C SER A 31 -6.12 -32.11 29.75
N LYS A 32 -5.89 -30.79 29.82
CA LYS A 32 -6.80 -29.79 30.38
C LYS A 32 -7.65 -29.08 29.33
N LEU A 33 -7.49 -29.42 28.04
CA LEU A 33 -8.20 -28.78 26.96
C LEU A 33 -9.69 -29.15 27.02
N ILE A 34 -10.55 -28.14 27.09
CA ILE A 34 -12.01 -28.30 27.09
C ILE A 34 -12.49 -27.94 25.68
N LEU A 35 -13.17 -28.88 25.02
CA LEU A 35 -13.63 -28.73 23.62
C LEU A 35 -15.15 -28.53 23.49
N GLU A 36 -15.87 -28.55 24.61
CA GLU A 36 -17.34 -28.49 24.67
C GLU A 36 -17.80 -27.10 25.13
N ASP A 37 -18.90 -26.62 24.54
CA ASP A 37 -19.43 -25.28 24.76
C ASP A 37 -20.20 -25.20 26.09
N GLU A 38 -19.59 -24.61 27.12
CA GLU A 38 -20.27 -24.16 28.35
C GLU A 38 -19.99 -22.67 28.58
N PHE A 39 -20.66 -21.80 27.83
CA PHE A 39 -20.50 -20.35 27.98
C PHE A 39 -21.64 -19.77 28.81
N ALA A 40 -21.31 -18.81 29.68
CA ALA A 40 -22.31 -18.00 30.38
C ALA A 40 -22.98 -16.96 29.47
N TRP A 41 -22.56 -16.87 28.20
CA TRP A 41 -23.01 -15.89 27.22
C TRP A 41 -23.48 -16.54 25.91
N SER A 42 -24.47 -15.93 25.27
CA SER A 42 -25.05 -16.23 23.97
C SER A 42 -24.55 -15.25 22.90
N LEU A 43 -24.65 -15.67 21.65
CA LEU A 43 -24.38 -14.79 20.51
C LEU A 43 -25.58 -13.90 20.18
N PRO A 44 -25.35 -12.70 19.60
CA PRO A 44 -26.42 -11.90 19.02
C PRO A 44 -27.12 -12.70 17.90
N SER A 45 -28.28 -13.28 18.20
CA SER A 45 -29.06 -14.06 17.25
C SER A 45 -29.88 -13.13 16.33
N VAL A 46 -29.78 -13.33 15.02
CA VAL A 46 -30.71 -12.72 14.06
C VAL A 46 -32.06 -13.43 14.17
N GLY A 47 -33.00 -12.78 14.85
CA GLY A 47 -34.43 -13.00 14.63
C GLY A 47 -35.24 -13.75 15.69
N SER A 48 -34.75 -13.98 16.92
CA SER A 48 -35.63 -14.39 18.02
C SER A 48 -35.89 -13.20 18.95
N GLY A 49 -37.09 -12.61 18.84
CA GLY A 49 -37.58 -11.54 19.71
C GLY A 49 -37.93 -12.01 21.12
N LEU A 50 -36.96 -12.57 21.83
CA LEU A 50 -37.03 -12.79 23.26
C LEU A 50 -35.91 -11.97 23.91
N ASP A 51 -36.31 -11.08 24.83
CA ASP A 51 -35.42 -10.20 25.60
C ASP A 51 -34.48 -11.04 26.49
N GLU A 52 -33.37 -11.52 25.92
CA GLU A 52 -32.29 -12.10 26.71
C GLU A 52 -31.58 -10.97 27.50
N PRO A 53 -31.33 -11.15 28.80
CA PRO A 53 -30.68 -10.13 29.62
C PRO A 53 -29.32 -9.69 29.06
N GLU A 54 -28.99 -8.39 29.11
CA GLU A 54 -27.71 -7.84 28.62
C GLU A 54 -26.45 -8.48 29.23
N TRP A 55 -26.55 -9.12 30.39
CA TRP A 55 -25.43 -9.82 31.02
C TRP A 55 -25.12 -11.18 30.38
N CYS A 56 -26.00 -11.68 29.51
CA CYS A 56 -25.83 -12.93 28.79
C CYS A 56 -25.24 -12.74 27.38
N LYS A 57 -24.83 -11.54 26.93
CA LYS A 57 -24.29 -11.35 25.57
C LYS A 57 -22.77 -11.33 25.55
N LEU A 58 -22.16 -11.80 24.46
CA LEU A 58 -20.74 -11.57 24.17
C LEU A 58 -20.51 -10.07 23.94
N LYS A 59 -19.62 -9.45 24.73
CA LYS A 59 -19.34 -8.00 24.70
C LYS A 59 -17.95 -7.68 24.16
N TYR A 60 -16.95 -8.49 24.50
CA TYR A 60 -15.56 -8.20 24.17
C TYR A 60 -14.83 -9.40 23.56
N ILE A 61 -14.20 -9.16 22.42
CA ILE A 61 -13.39 -10.14 21.69
C ILE A 61 -11.95 -9.63 21.69
N GLY A 62 -11.03 -10.41 22.22
CA GLY A 62 -9.60 -10.13 22.18
C GLY A 62 -8.97 -10.65 20.89
N GLY A 63 -7.99 -9.92 20.36
CA GLY A 63 -7.10 -10.38 19.29
C GLY A 63 -5.66 -10.36 19.79
N THR A 64 -4.85 -11.37 19.45
CA THR A 64 -3.43 -11.41 19.82
C THR A 64 -2.54 -11.72 18.63
N ASP A 65 -1.42 -11.00 18.54
CA ASP A 65 -0.36 -11.25 17.56
C ASP A 65 1.02 -11.03 18.19
N ILE A 66 2.04 -11.68 17.63
CA ILE A 66 3.44 -11.38 17.92
C ILE A 66 4.26 -11.36 16.64
N SER A 67 4.93 -10.23 16.43
CA SER A 67 5.71 -9.97 15.23
C SER A 67 7.18 -9.79 15.59
N PHE A 68 8.06 -10.49 14.87
CA PHE A 68 9.51 -10.47 15.09
C PHE A 68 10.18 -9.40 14.22
N LEU A 69 11.16 -8.70 14.78
CA LEU A 69 12.00 -7.76 14.04
C LEU A 69 12.87 -8.53 13.04
N LYS A 70 12.96 -8.07 11.78
CA LYS A 70 13.66 -8.81 10.72
C LYS A 70 15.18 -8.75 10.89
N GLU A 71 15.68 -7.63 11.39
CA GLU A 71 17.10 -7.34 11.60
C GLU A 71 17.63 -8.06 12.84
N ASP A 72 16.79 -8.25 13.86
CA ASP A 72 17.09 -8.99 15.09
C ASP A 72 15.94 -9.95 15.44
N PRO A 73 16.01 -11.22 15.01
CA PRO A 73 15.00 -12.24 15.30
C PRO A 73 14.86 -12.58 16.80
N SER A 74 15.75 -12.07 17.66
CA SER A 74 15.60 -12.17 19.12
C SER A 74 14.67 -11.11 19.68
N THR A 75 14.35 -10.05 18.94
CA THR A 75 13.43 -8.99 19.34
C THR A 75 12.07 -9.17 18.67
N ALA A 76 10.99 -9.03 19.45
CA ALA A 76 9.62 -9.15 18.97
C ALA A 76 8.71 -8.13 19.64
N CYS A 77 7.70 -7.66 18.92
CA CYS A 77 6.59 -6.89 19.48
C CYS A 77 5.36 -7.79 19.57
N ALA A 78 4.87 -8.01 20.79
CA ALA A 78 3.61 -8.69 21.03
C ALA A 78 2.51 -7.67 21.31
N ALA A 79 1.29 -7.95 20.86
CA ALA A 79 0.13 -7.09 21.08
C ALA A 79 -1.11 -7.92 21.45
N VAL A 80 -1.94 -7.34 22.33
CA VAL A 80 -3.30 -7.77 22.65
C VAL A 80 -4.21 -6.58 22.40
N VAL A 81 -5.21 -6.75 21.53
CA VAL A 81 -6.27 -5.77 21.29
C VAL A 81 -7.60 -6.32 21.79
N VAL A 82 -8.48 -5.47 22.28
CA VAL A 82 -9.85 -5.84 22.69
C VAL A 82 -10.82 -5.02 21.86
N LEU A 83 -11.75 -5.72 21.21
CA LEU A 83 -12.80 -5.14 20.39
C LEU A 83 -14.15 -5.27 21.09
N ASN A 84 -15.03 -4.29 20.88
CA ASN A 84 -16.45 -4.45 21.17
C ASN A 84 -17.06 -5.46 20.18
N ALA A 85 -17.77 -6.47 20.67
CA ALA A 85 -18.31 -7.56 19.85
C ALA A 85 -19.44 -7.12 18.91
N ASP A 86 -20.16 -6.04 19.23
CA ASP A 86 -21.26 -5.52 18.41
C ASP A 86 -20.75 -4.54 17.34
N THR A 87 -19.83 -3.63 17.69
CA THR A 87 -19.33 -2.58 16.77
C THR A 87 -18.03 -2.92 16.05
N LEU A 88 -17.27 -3.89 16.55
CA LEU A 88 -15.90 -4.23 16.12
C LEU A 88 -14.88 -3.07 16.26
N GLU A 89 -15.22 -2.04 17.03
CA GLU A 89 -14.29 -0.97 17.36
C GLU A 89 -13.31 -1.42 18.45
N VAL A 90 -12.07 -0.94 18.37
CA VAL A 90 -11.05 -1.19 19.39
C VAL A 90 -11.39 -0.39 20.64
N VAL A 91 -11.54 -1.08 21.77
CA VAL A 91 -11.83 -0.47 23.07
C VAL A 91 -10.62 -0.45 23.99
N HIS A 92 -9.62 -1.30 23.74
CA HIS A 92 -8.39 -1.34 24.51
C HIS A 92 -7.26 -2.04 23.73
N GLU A 93 -6.01 -1.64 24.00
CA GLU A 93 -4.82 -2.24 23.42
C GLU A 93 -3.67 -2.25 24.43
N GLU A 94 -2.90 -3.33 24.42
CA GLU A 94 -1.69 -3.51 25.21
C GLU A 94 -0.62 -4.10 24.31
N PHE A 95 0.57 -3.51 24.29
CA PHE A 95 1.70 -4.06 23.55
C PHE A 95 2.96 -4.09 24.41
N ASN A 96 3.91 -4.93 24.00
CA ASN A 96 5.22 -5.00 24.63
C ASN A 96 6.27 -5.44 23.63
N VAL A 97 7.35 -4.67 23.53
CA VAL A 97 8.55 -5.07 22.81
C VAL A 97 9.40 -5.90 23.77
N VAL A 98 9.64 -7.16 23.40
CA VAL A 98 10.33 -8.15 24.23
C VAL A 98 11.51 -8.74 23.47
N ARG A 99 12.54 -9.14 24.23
CA ARG A 99 13.65 -9.92 23.69
C ARG A 99 13.52 -11.37 24.11
N LEU A 100 13.26 -12.25 23.15
CA LEU A 100 13.02 -13.67 23.33
C LEU A 100 14.34 -14.44 23.30
N GLN A 101 14.71 -14.98 24.46
CA GLN A 101 15.90 -15.82 24.64
C GLN A 101 15.62 -17.31 24.34
N VAL A 102 14.35 -17.68 24.17
CA VAL A 102 13.94 -19.05 23.88
C VAL A 102 14.08 -19.31 22.38
N PRO A 103 14.85 -20.34 21.96
CA PRO A 103 15.07 -20.65 20.54
C PRO A 103 13.78 -21.11 19.86
N TYR A 104 13.67 -20.86 18.55
CA TYR A 104 12.57 -21.37 17.74
C TYR A 104 12.76 -22.86 17.46
N ILE A 105 11.91 -23.70 18.07
CA ILE A 105 11.84 -25.14 17.77
C ILE A 105 10.49 -25.42 17.10
N PRO A 106 10.46 -25.92 15.84
CA PRO A 106 9.22 -26.27 15.16
C PRO A 106 8.34 -27.21 16.00
N GLY A 107 7.07 -26.86 16.16
CA GLY A 107 6.11 -27.57 17.02
C GLY A 107 6.06 -27.11 18.48
N PHE A 108 6.90 -26.16 18.88
CA PHE A 108 6.99 -25.64 20.25
C PHE A 108 6.94 -24.10 20.32
N LEU A 109 6.44 -23.44 19.27
CA LEU A 109 6.32 -21.97 19.20
C LEU A 109 5.63 -21.36 20.42
N ALA A 110 4.62 -22.05 20.95
CA ALA A 110 3.87 -21.60 22.11
C ALA A 110 4.72 -21.34 23.36
N PHE A 111 5.84 -22.06 23.57
CA PHE A 111 6.75 -21.81 24.71
C PHE A 111 7.50 -20.49 24.60
N ARG A 112 7.63 -19.97 23.37
CA ARG A 112 8.27 -18.70 23.08
C ARG A 112 7.28 -17.55 23.21
N GLU A 113 6.03 -17.74 22.77
CA GLU A 113 5.08 -16.63 22.60
C GLU A 113 4.02 -16.55 23.71
N ALA A 114 3.52 -17.68 24.21
CA ALA A 114 2.44 -17.69 25.19
C ALA A 114 2.79 -16.94 26.49
N PRO A 115 4.01 -17.02 27.06
CA PRO A 115 4.36 -16.24 28.25
C PRO A 115 4.26 -14.73 28.05
N VAL A 116 4.59 -14.24 26.85
CA VAL A 116 4.53 -12.82 26.51
C VAL A 116 3.08 -12.37 26.39
N LEU A 117 2.27 -13.13 25.65
CA LEU A 117 0.85 -12.84 25.45
C LEU A 117 0.04 -12.94 26.75
N LEU A 118 0.35 -13.90 27.63
CA LEU A 118 -0.22 -13.96 28.97
C LEU A 118 0.13 -12.72 29.80
N GLY A 119 1.37 -12.24 29.70
CA GLY A 119 1.78 -11.00 30.36
C GLY A 119 0.96 -9.79 29.90
N LEU A 120 0.64 -9.70 28.61
CA LEU A 120 -0.23 -8.66 28.06
C LEU A 120 -1.69 -8.82 28.50
N LEU A 121 -2.23 -10.04 28.52
CA LEU A 121 -3.57 -10.30 29.03
C LEU A 121 -3.71 -9.93 30.51
N GLU A 122 -2.68 -10.18 31.32
CA GLU A 122 -2.64 -9.73 32.71
C GLU A 122 -2.58 -8.19 32.80
N LYS A 123 -1.85 -7.51 31.92
CA LYS A 123 -1.89 -6.03 31.83
C LYS A 123 -3.29 -5.53 31.52
N VAL A 124 -4.01 -6.15 30.57
CA VAL A 124 -5.41 -5.79 30.29
C VAL A 124 -6.28 -5.97 31.53
N LYS A 125 -6.15 -7.09 32.26
CA LYS A 125 -6.89 -7.33 33.51
C LYS A 125 -6.61 -6.27 34.58
N ILE A 126 -5.37 -5.75 34.65
CA ILE A 126 -4.96 -4.75 35.64
C ILE A 126 -5.39 -3.33 35.20
N ASN A 127 -5.11 -2.96 33.97
CA ASN A 127 -5.25 -1.59 33.45
C ASN A 127 -6.69 -1.30 33.02
N ALA A 128 -7.38 -2.30 32.48
CA ALA A 128 -8.74 -2.19 31.96
C ALA A 128 -9.59 -3.44 32.29
N PRO A 129 -9.84 -3.75 33.57
CA PRO A 129 -10.56 -4.97 33.99
C PRO A 129 -11.96 -5.09 33.38
N HIS A 130 -12.60 -3.97 33.07
CA HIS A 130 -13.92 -3.91 32.44
C HIS A 130 -13.92 -4.28 30.95
N PHE A 131 -12.74 -4.29 30.32
CA PHE A 131 -12.51 -4.72 28.94
C PHE A 131 -11.79 -6.06 28.87
N CYS A 132 -11.88 -6.91 29.90
CA CYS A 132 -11.36 -8.28 29.78
C CYS A 132 -12.10 -9.02 28.66
N PRO A 133 -11.37 -9.61 27.68
CA PRO A 133 -11.99 -10.32 26.58
C PRO A 133 -12.67 -11.61 27.08
N GLN A 134 -13.88 -11.87 26.61
CA GLN A 134 -14.63 -13.09 26.90
C GLN A 134 -14.29 -14.22 25.92
N LEU A 135 -13.72 -13.85 24.77
CA LEU A 135 -13.27 -14.73 23.69
C LEU A 135 -11.95 -14.17 23.15
N LEU A 136 -10.98 -15.02 22.89
CA LEU A 136 -9.68 -14.64 22.36
C LEU A 136 -9.46 -15.22 20.97
N MET A 137 -9.08 -14.40 20.00
CA MET A 137 -8.65 -14.79 18.66
C MET A 137 -7.14 -14.67 18.57
N VAL A 138 -6.47 -15.77 18.26
CA VAL A 138 -5.01 -15.86 18.28
C VAL A 138 -4.50 -16.09 16.87
N ASP A 139 -3.58 -15.24 16.38
CA ASP A 139 -2.84 -15.53 15.14
C ASP A 139 -1.89 -16.70 15.39
N GLY A 140 -2.39 -17.91 15.11
CA GLY A 140 -1.73 -19.13 15.49
C GLY A 140 -2.66 -20.32 15.50
N ASN A 141 -2.08 -21.50 15.32
CA ASN A 141 -2.85 -22.73 15.25
C ASN A 141 -3.32 -23.19 16.64
N GLY A 142 -4.51 -23.78 16.70
CA GLY A 142 -5.05 -24.48 17.86
C GLY A 142 -4.86 -25.99 17.76
N LEU A 143 -5.98 -26.73 17.62
CA LEU A 143 -5.98 -28.19 17.46
C LEU A 143 -5.26 -28.66 16.20
N LEU A 144 -5.35 -27.92 15.09
CA LEU A 144 -4.65 -28.26 13.84
C LEU A 144 -3.14 -27.96 13.97
N HIS A 145 -2.47 -28.81 14.74
CA HIS A 145 -1.05 -28.75 15.08
C HIS A 145 -0.52 -30.19 15.09
N PRO A 146 0.76 -30.46 14.76
CA PRO A 146 1.29 -31.83 14.73
C PRO A 146 1.09 -32.64 16.02
N ARG A 147 1.00 -31.94 17.17
CA ARG A 147 0.73 -32.54 18.49
C ARG A 147 -0.69 -32.31 19.00
N GLY A 148 -1.57 -31.69 18.21
CA GLY A 148 -2.93 -31.35 18.60
C GLY A 148 -3.02 -30.30 19.71
N PHE A 149 -2.02 -29.43 19.83
CA PHE A 149 -1.89 -28.44 20.91
C PHE A 149 -0.97 -27.29 20.49
N GLY A 150 -1.46 -26.43 19.61
CA GLY A 150 -0.76 -25.23 19.13
C GLY A 150 -0.88 -24.03 20.08
N LEU A 151 -0.41 -22.85 19.63
CA LEU A 151 -0.38 -21.62 20.42
C LEU A 151 -1.75 -21.26 21.00
N ALA A 152 -2.81 -21.32 20.20
CA ALA A 152 -4.15 -20.94 20.64
C ALA A 152 -4.67 -21.85 21.77
N CYS A 153 -4.43 -23.16 21.68
CA CYS A 153 -4.79 -24.09 22.76
C CYS A 153 -3.95 -23.86 24.02
N HIS A 154 -2.65 -23.62 23.83
CA HIS A 154 -1.73 -23.37 24.94
C HIS A 154 -2.14 -22.09 25.69
N LEU A 155 -2.38 -21.00 24.97
CA LEU A 155 -2.77 -19.73 25.54
C LEU A 155 -4.14 -19.82 26.21
N GLY A 156 -5.14 -20.45 25.58
CA GLY A 156 -6.47 -20.61 26.15
C GLY A 156 -6.48 -21.40 27.47
N VAL A 157 -5.73 -22.51 27.54
CA VAL A 157 -5.62 -23.32 28.78
C VAL A 157 -4.93 -22.54 29.90
N LEU A 158 -3.91 -21.73 29.58
CA LEU A 158 -3.19 -20.96 30.60
C LEU A 158 -3.93 -19.70 31.04
N ALA A 159 -4.62 -19.02 30.11
CA ALA A 159 -5.37 -17.81 30.38
C ALA A 159 -6.74 -18.09 31.02
N ASP A 160 -7.25 -19.32 30.87
CA ASP A 160 -8.62 -19.73 31.19
C ASP A 160 -9.66 -18.87 30.45
N ILE A 161 -9.38 -18.62 29.16
CA ILE A 161 -10.24 -17.82 28.27
C ILE A 161 -10.59 -18.67 27.04
N PRO A 162 -11.88 -18.72 26.63
CA PRO A 162 -12.28 -19.31 25.36
C PRO A 162 -11.44 -18.77 24.21
N THR A 163 -10.81 -19.66 23.43
CA THR A 163 -9.81 -19.24 22.44
C THR A 163 -10.06 -19.87 21.07
N ILE A 164 -9.91 -19.07 20.02
CA ILE A 164 -9.99 -19.49 18.61
C ILE A 164 -8.62 -19.25 17.97
N GLY A 165 -8.04 -20.31 17.43
CA GLY A 165 -6.84 -20.20 16.60
C GLY A 165 -7.20 -19.80 15.17
N VAL A 166 -6.59 -18.74 14.68
CA VAL A 166 -6.77 -18.22 13.32
C VAL A 166 -5.48 -18.48 12.56
N GLY A 167 -5.41 -19.63 11.89
CA GLY A 167 -4.22 -20.04 11.14
C GLY A 167 -4.22 -19.52 9.71
N LYS A 168 -3.12 -18.87 9.29
CA LYS A 168 -2.87 -18.47 7.89
C LYS A 168 -2.38 -19.64 7.01
N ASN A 169 -1.86 -20.71 7.62
CA ASN A 169 -1.32 -21.89 6.93
C ASN A 169 -1.94 -23.19 7.45
N LEU A 170 -2.16 -24.16 6.56
CA LEU A 170 -2.63 -25.50 6.94
C LEU A 170 -1.45 -26.36 7.42
N HIS A 171 -1.48 -26.82 8.67
CA HIS A 171 -0.63 -27.95 9.06
C HIS A 171 -1.17 -29.25 8.48
N GLN A 172 -0.33 -29.98 7.76
CA GLN A 172 -0.66 -31.28 7.18
C GLN A 172 -0.65 -32.36 8.26
N VAL A 173 -1.75 -32.47 9.00
CA VAL A 173 -1.96 -33.46 10.07
C VAL A 173 -3.07 -34.41 9.68
N ASP A 174 -2.97 -35.67 10.10
CA ASP A 174 -4.02 -36.67 9.90
C ASP A 174 -4.48 -36.80 8.43
N GLY A 175 -3.53 -36.71 7.49
CA GLY A 175 -3.79 -36.78 6.05
C GLY A 175 -4.49 -35.57 5.44
N LEU A 176 -4.68 -34.48 6.19
CA LEU A 176 -5.17 -33.21 5.65
C LEU A 176 -4.12 -32.61 4.70
N ASN A 177 -4.60 -32.21 3.52
CA ASN A 177 -3.78 -31.65 2.46
C ASN A 177 -4.38 -30.34 1.97
N GLN A 178 -3.53 -29.33 1.77
CA GLN A 178 -3.93 -28.01 1.33
C GLN A 178 -4.62 -28.01 -0.04
N SER A 179 -4.16 -28.83 -1.00
CA SER A 179 -4.78 -28.90 -2.32
C SER A 179 -6.19 -29.48 -2.28
N GLU A 180 -6.42 -30.47 -1.41
CA GLU A 180 -7.74 -31.08 -1.21
C GLU A 180 -8.72 -30.09 -0.57
N VAL A 181 -8.28 -29.37 0.46
CA VAL A 181 -9.11 -28.35 1.12
C VAL A 181 -9.48 -27.22 0.15
N ARG A 182 -8.52 -26.76 -0.67
CA ARG A 182 -8.79 -25.73 -1.70
C ARG A 182 -9.76 -26.23 -2.78
N ARG A 183 -9.67 -27.50 -3.17
CA ARG A 183 -10.62 -28.13 -4.10
C ARG A 183 -12.04 -28.18 -3.54
N LEU A 184 -12.18 -28.55 -2.26
CA LEU A 184 -13.48 -28.61 -1.58
C LEU A 184 -14.12 -27.22 -1.40
N LEU A 185 -13.32 -26.16 -1.23
CA LEU A 185 -13.77 -24.77 -1.20
C LEU A 185 -14.11 -24.19 -2.58
N GLY A 186 -13.78 -24.89 -3.67
CA GLY A 186 -14.03 -24.46 -5.05
C GLY A 186 -15.12 -25.25 -5.78
N SER A 187 -15.73 -26.26 -5.14
CA SER A 187 -16.70 -27.14 -5.79
C SER A 187 -18.08 -26.46 -5.92
N LYS A 188 -18.73 -26.63 -7.09
CA LYS A 188 -20.09 -26.11 -7.38
C LYS A 188 -21.20 -26.74 -6.51
N GLU A 189 -20.91 -27.85 -5.83
CA GLU A 189 -21.84 -28.48 -4.88
C GLU A 189 -21.88 -27.73 -3.53
N ASN A 190 -20.94 -26.82 -3.27
CA ASN A 190 -20.82 -26.01 -2.06
C ASN A 190 -21.07 -24.50 -2.31
N CYS A 191 -21.73 -24.10 -3.40
CA CYS A 191 -21.98 -22.69 -3.75
C CYS A 191 -22.66 -21.84 -2.65
N ASN A 192 -23.31 -22.48 -1.66
CA ASN A 192 -23.95 -21.83 -0.52
C ASN A 192 -23.22 -22.05 0.83
N ARG A 193 -22.04 -22.70 0.84
CA ARG A 193 -21.27 -22.98 2.06
C ARG A 193 -19.89 -22.35 1.93
N GLU A 194 -19.72 -21.15 2.50
CA GLU A 194 -18.43 -20.43 2.63
C GLU A 194 -17.43 -21.12 3.59
N LEU A 195 -17.73 -22.36 3.99
CA LEU A 195 -17.18 -23.08 5.13
C LEU A 195 -17.01 -24.57 4.80
N VAL A 196 -15.79 -25.10 5.01
CA VAL A 196 -15.45 -26.52 4.84
C VAL A 196 -14.92 -27.07 6.15
N LEU A 197 -15.50 -28.17 6.64
CA LEU A 197 -15.03 -28.88 7.82
C LEU A 197 -13.74 -29.67 7.49
N LEU A 198 -12.71 -29.52 8.30
CA LEU A 198 -11.44 -30.23 8.18
C LEU A 198 -11.50 -31.54 8.96
N THR A 199 -11.91 -32.61 8.28
CA THR A 199 -11.93 -33.96 8.85
C THR A 199 -10.71 -34.73 8.35
N GLY A 200 -9.86 -35.17 9.26
CA GLY A 200 -8.69 -35.99 8.92
C GLY A 200 -9.08 -37.45 8.65
N GLN A 201 -8.11 -38.24 8.20
CA GLN A 201 -8.30 -39.65 7.83
C GLN A 201 -8.75 -40.52 9.01
N SER A 202 -8.36 -40.16 10.24
CA SER A 202 -8.84 -40.81 11.47
C SER A 202 -10.32 -40.56 11.77
N GLY A 203 -10.98 -39.66 11.04
CA GLY A 203 -12.33 -39.17 11.34
C GLY A 203 -12.35 -38.01 12.35
N THR A 204 -11.19 -37.61 12.87
CA THR A 204 -11.06 -36.47 13.78
C THR A 204 -11.38 -35.16 13.05
N LYS A 205 -12.16 -34.29 13.70
CA LYS A 205 -12.48 -32.95 13.21
C LYS A 205 -11.44 -31.98 13.77
N TRP A 206 -10.57 -31.46 12.90
CA TRP A 206 -9.44 -30.61 13.29
C TRP A 206 -9.75 -29.12 13.29
N GLY A 207 -10.83 -28.71 12.62
CA GLY A 207 -11.28 -27.33 12.55
C GLY A 207 -12.07 -27.05 11.26
N MET A 208 -12.12 -25.80 10.83
CA MET A 208 -12.82 -25.38 9.62
C MET A 208 -11.93 -24.50 8.75
N ALA A 209 -12.04 -24.66 7.44
CA ALA A 209 -11.48 -23.73 6.47
C ALA A 209 -12.61 -22.84 5.94
N MET A 210 -12.38 -21.54 5.90
CA MET A 210 -13.36 -20.58 5.44
C MET A 210 -12.74 -19.56 4.48
N ARG A 211 -13.55 -19.01 3.59
CA ARG A 211 -13.20 -17.79 2.86
C ARG A 211 -13.73 -16.62 3.67
N SER A 212 -12.83 -15.77 4.19
CA SER A 212 -13.20 -14.62 5.01
C SER A 212 -13.96 -13.54 4.23
N CYS A 213 -13.76 -13.44 2.92
CA CYS A 213 -14.45 -12.48 2.06
C CYS A 213 -14.84 -13.13 0.71
N PRO A 214 -16.00 -12.76 0.13
CA PRO A 214 -16.36 -13.14 -1.24
C PRO A 214 -15.27 -12.68 -2.22
N GLY A 215 -14.65 -13.62 -2.95
CA GLY A 215 -13.57 -13.33 -3.90
C GLY A 215 -12.15 -13.72 -3.43
N SER A 216 -11.93 -13.96 -2.13
CA SER A 216 -10.63 -14.47 -1.65
C SER A 216 -10.40 -15.93 -2.08
N SER A 217 -9.25 -16.21 -2.69
CA SER A 217 -8.82 -17.57 -3.09
C SER A 217 -8.07 -18.33 -1.97
N LYS A 218 -7.63 -17.62 -0.93
CA LYS A 218 -6.86 -18.19 0.20
C LYS A 218 -7.80 -18.40 1.40
N PRO A 219 -8.00 -19.65 1.87
CA PRO A 219 -8.80 -19.88 3.05
C PRO A 219 -8.04 -19.51 4.33
N ILE A 220 -8.78 -19.01 5.31
CA ILE A 220 -8.34 -18.96 6.71
C ILE A 220 -8.77 -20.26 7.38
N TYR A 221 -7.88 -20.81 8.21
CA TYR A 221 -8.16 -21.99 9.00
C TYR A 221 -8.60 -21.54 10.39
N VAL A 222 -9.90 -21.65 10.67
CA VAL A 222 -10.48 -21.36 11.98
C VAL A 222 -10.50 -22.65 12.78
N LEU A 223 -9.69 -22.66 13.83
CA LEU A 223 -9.26 -23.87 14.49
C LEU A 223 -9.65 -23.76 15.96
N LEU A 224 -10.71 -24.49 16.28
CA LEU A 224 -11.38 -24.45 17.55
C LEU A 224 -10.45 -24.90 18.70
N ALA A 225 -10.54 -24.19 19.81
CA ALA A 225 -10.42 -24.80 21.13
C ALA A 225 -11.80 -25.19 21.71
N VAL A 226 -12.95 -24.77 21.15
CA VAL A 226 -14.32 -25.11 21.62
C VAL A 226 -15.34 -25.19 20.45
N GLN A 227 -16.44 -25.95 20.55
CA GLN A 227 -17.31 -26.47 19.46
C GLN A 227 -17.97 -25.45 18.47
N PRO A 228 -18.46 -25.93 17.29
CA PRO A 228 -18.78 -25.12 16.09
C PRO A 228 -20.13 -24.38 16.07
N THR A 229 -20.94 -24.43 17.13
CA THR A 229 -22.33 -23.91 17.09
C THR A 229 -22.37 -22.38 17.02
N ILE A 230 -21.38 -21.72 17.63
CA ILE A 230 -21.24 -20.26 17.72
C ILE A 230 -20.70 -19.67 16.40
N MET A 231 -19.79 -20.38 15.72
CA MET A 231 -19.14 -19.89 14.50
C MET A 231 -20.12 -19.63 13.33
N VAL A 232 -21.17 -20.44 13.21
CA VAL A 232 -22.18 -20.28 12.15
C VAL A 232 -23.01 -19.01 12.36
N GLY A 233 -23.26 -18.59 13.60
CA GLY A 233 -23.99 -17.36 13.90
C GLY A 233 -23.17 -16.10 13.61
N MET A 234 -21.90 -16.07 13.99
CA MET A 234 -21.02 -14.90 13.79
C MET A 234 -20.68 -14.67 12.31
N LEU A 235 -20.39 -15.75 11.57
CA LEU A 235 -20.03 -15.65 10.15
C LEU A 235 -21.22 -15.30 9.24
N LEU A 236 -22.43 -15.73 9.59
CA LEU A 236 -23.64 -15.39 8.82
C LEU A 236 -24.12 -13.94 9.06
N ASN A 237 -23.76 -13.32 10.19
CA ASN A 237 -24.14 -11.94 10.51
C ASN A 237 -23.27 -10.90 9.82
N ALA A 238 -21.97 -11.17 9.63
CA ALA A 238 -21.07 -10.28 8.91
C ALA A 238 -21.42 -10.13 7.40
N GLY A 239 -22.15 -11.10 6.83
CA GLY A 239 -22.51 -11.11 5.40
C GLY A 239 -23.89 -10.56 5.04
N ARG A 240 -24.69 -9.98 5.97
CA ARG A 240 -26.13 -9.68 5.72
C ARG A 240 -26.63 -8.26 6.02
N SER A 241 -25.81 -7.32 6.50
CA SER A 241 -26.21 -5.94 6.71
C SER A 241 -26.10 -5.08 5.44
N ASN A 242 -27.00 -5.30 4.47
CA ASN A 242 -27.73 -4.24 3.72
C ASN A 242 -28.36 -4.81 2.45
N GLY A 243 -29.65 -5.16 2.53
CA GLY A 243 -30.44 -5.49 1.34
C GLY A 243 -31.94 -5.56 1.64
N ARG A 244 -32.66 -4.45 1.41
CA ARG A 244 -34.11 -4.48 1.16
C ARG A 244 -34.53 -3.51 0.05
N GLY A 245 -34.55 -4.06 -1.17
CA GLY A 245 -35.66 -4.04 -2.15
C GLY A 245 -36.34 -2.73 -2.56
N GLY A 246 -36.12 -2.33 -3.82
CA GLY A 246 -36.97 -1.44 -4.63
C GLY A 246 -36.75 -1.68 -6.13
N ARG A 247 -37.83 -1.61 -6.93
CA ARG A 247 -38.00 -2.11 -8.31
C ARG A 247 -37.04 -1.55 -9.39
N ARG A 248 -36.76 -2.39 -10.39
CA ARG A 248 -36.06 -2.13 -11.67
C ARG A 248 -36.63 -0.93 -12.46
N THR A 249 -35.77 0.06 -12.71
CA THR A 249 -35.73 0.86 -13.96
C THR A 249 -34.27 1.11 -14.32
N SER A 250 -33.92 0.89 -15.58
CA SER A 250 -32.57 0.91 -16.14
C SER A 250 -31.98 2.32 -16.18
N ILE A 251 -31.03 2.60 -15.28
CA ILE A 251 -30.00 3.63 -15.43
C ILE A 251 -28.75 3.05 -14.78
N GLN A 252 -27.66 2.87 -15.54
CA GLN A 252 -26.35 2.53 -14.98
C GLN A 252 -25.88 3.70 -14.11
N SER A 253 -25.62 3.42 -12.83
CA SER A 253 -24.96 4.34 -11.90
C SER A 253 -23.74 3.62 -11.28
N PRO A 254 -22.63 4.33 -11.04
CA PRO A 254 -21.29 3.77 -10.88
C PRO A 254 -21.18 3.03 -9.54
N PRO A 255 -20.48 1.87 -9.44
CA PRO A 255 -20.46 1.15 -8.19
C PRO A 255 -19.30 1.63 -7.32
N GLN A 256 -19.59 2.24 -6.17
CA GLN A 256 -18.81 2.23 -4.90
C GLN A 256 -17.30 2.58 -4.85
N VAL A 257 -16.58 2.78 -5.96
CA VAL A 257 -15.11 2.93 -5.99
C VAL A 257 -14.63 4.36 -5.68
N LEU A 258 -15.49 5.37 -5.88
CA LEU A 258 -15.13 6.78 -5.66
C LEU A 258 -15.03 7.19 -4.18
N SER A 259 -15.54 6.38 -3.24
CA SER A 259 -15.45 6.68 -1.80
C SER A 259 -14.11 6.34 -1.17
N SER A 260 -13.19 5.72 -1.91
CA SER A 260 -11.94 5.14 -1.38
C SER A 260 -10.67 5.80 -1.96
N VAL A 261 -10.83 6.88 -2.73
CA VAL A 261 -9.75 7.70 -3.33
C VAL A 261 -9.22 8.68 -2.27
N PRO A 262 -7.93 9.10 -2.30
CA PRO A 262 -6.87 8.70 -3.23
C PRO A 262 -6.36 7.28 -3.01
N LEU A 263 -6.03 6.65 -4.13
CA LEU A 263 -5.48 5.29 -4.20
C LEU A 263 -4.03 5.34 -4.65
N LEU A 264 -3.20 4.51 -4.04
CA LEU A 264 -1.86 4.23 -4.50
C LEU A 264 -1.84 2.89 -5.22
N VAL A 265 -1.22 2.85 -6.40
CA VAL A 265 -1.21 1.67 -7.25
C VAL A 265 0.20 1.10 -7.38
N TYR A 266 0.32 -0.21 -7.13
CA TYR A 266 1.51 -1.00 -7.41
C TYR A 266 1.21 -2.00 -8.53
N GLU A 267 2.05 -2.01 -9.57
CA GLU A 267 1.99 -3.00 -10.64
C GLU A 267 3.03 -4.10 -10.43
N TYR A 268 2.62 -5.36 -10.56
CA TYR A 268 3.47 -6.49 -10.21
C TYR A 268 3.25 -7.77 -11.02
N GLU A 269 4.28 -8.60 -11.10
CA GLU A 269 4.23 -9.93 -11.73
C GLU A 269 3.73 -10.98 -10.73
N ASP A 270 2.76 -11.82 -11.13
CA ASP A 270 2.30 -12.93 -10.29
C ASP A 270 3.34 -14.06 -10.24
N PRO A 271 3.97 -14.35 -9.09
CA PRO A 271 5.00 -15.38 -8.98
C PRO A 271 4.46 -16.81 -9.20
N ALA A 272 3.13 -17.01 -9.15
CA ALA A 272 2.49 -18.31 -9.28
C ALA A 272 2.06 -18.68 -10.72
N GLY A 273 2.30 -17.81 -11.70
CA GLY A 273 1.92 -18.02 -13.10
C GLY A 273 2.85 -18.98 -13.84
N SER A 274 2.40 -20.19 -14.17
CA SER A 274 3.16 -21.18 -14.95
C SER A 274 3.10 -20.98 -16.48
N THR A 275 2.92 -19.74 -16.96
CA THR A 275 2.83 -19.41 -18.39
C THR A 275 3.82 -18.31 -18.76
N PRO A 276 4.43 -18.32 -19.97
CA PRO A 276 5.46 -17.35 -20.37
C PRO A 276 4.98 -15.90 -20.51
N THR A 277 3.67 -15.67 -20.37
CA THR A 277 3.00 -14.37 -20.35
C THR A 277 2.35 -14.17 -18.98
N ALA A 278 3.15 -13.85 -17.96
CA ALA A 278 2.63 -13.49 -16.65
C ALA A 278 1.90 -12.14 -16.76
N ALA A 279 0.57 -12.13 -16.65
CA ALA A 279 -0.19 -10.89 -16.69
C ALA A 279 0.14 -10.05 -15.44
N ALA A 280 0.64 -8.83 -15.66
CA ALA A 280 0.87 -7.86 -14.58
C ALA A 280 -0.45 -7.56 -13.85
N LYS A 281 -0.41 -7.60 -12.52
CA LYS A 281 -1.52 -7.33 -11.61
C LYS A 281 -1.36 -5.96 -10.95
N MET A 282 -2.48 -5.35 -10.55
CA MET A 282 -2.49 -4.08 -9.82
C MET A 282 -2.96 -4.32 -8.39
N LEU A 283 -2.19 -3.83 -7.42
CA LEU A 283 -2.54 -3.71 -6.02
C LEU A 283 -2.87 -2.24 -5.73
N MET A 284 -4.07 -1.96 -5.23
CA MET A 284 -4.51 -0.60 -4.94
C MET A 284 -4.74 -0.40 -3.44
N TYR A 285 -3.96 0.48 -2.84
CA TYR A 285 -4.05 0.85 -1.43
C TYR A 285 -4.79 2.18 -1.26
N SER A 286 -5.80 2.20 -0.39
CA SER A 286 -6.57 3.42 -0.07
C SER A 286 -5.95 4.13 1.12
N LEU A 287 -5.64 5.42 0.92
CA LEU A 287 -5.26 6.28 2.04
C LEU A 287 -6.40 6.46 3.05
N PRO A 288 -7.66 6.74 2.63
CA PRO A 288 -8.78 6.87 3.57
C PRO A 288 -9.02 5.62 4.44
N GLU A 289 -8.95 4.43 3.83
CA GLU A 289 -9.26 3.17 4.51
C GLU A 289 -8.04 2.50 5.15
N ARG A 290 -6.84 3.06 4.92
CA ARG A 290 -5.53 2.51 5.33
C ARG A 290 -5.37 1.01 5.04
N SER A 291 -5.93 0.54 3.93
CA SER A 291 -5.94 -0.86 3.55
C SER A 291 -5.93 -1.06 2.04
N ILE A 292 -5.64 -2.29 1.59
CA ILE A 292 -5.73 -2.66 0.18
C ILE A 292 -7.20 -2.91 -0.16
N VAL A 293 -7.75 -2.09 -1.05
CA VAL A 293 -9.20 -2.09 -1.35
C VAL A 293 -9.50 -2.81 -2.67
N TYR A 294 -8.50 -2.95 -3.54
CA TYR A 294 -8.71 -3.53 -4.86
C TYR A 294 -7.56 -4.41 -5.35
N THR A 295 -7.91 -5.52 -5.99
CA THR A 295 -7.02 -6.34 -6.83
C THR A 295 -7.77 -6.70 -8.11
N HIS A 296 -7.43 -6.09 -9.25
CA HIS A 296 -8.08 -6.36 -10.54
C HIS A 296 -7.21 -7.26 -11.43
N ASP A 297 -7.81 -8.25 -12.08
CA ASP A 297 -7.20 -9.07 -13.14
C ASP A 297 -7.33 -8.43 -14.55
N SER A 298 -7.53 -7.12 -14.69
CA SER A 298 -7.91 -6.51 -15.98
C SER A 298 -7.06 -5.32 -16.39
N ARG A 299 -5.76 -5.58 -16.57
CA ARG A 299 -5.06 -4.94 -17.68
C ARG A 299 -5.77 -5.35 -18.98
N PRO A 300 -6.02 -4.45 -19.94
CA PRO A 300 -6.38 -4.89 -21.29
C PRO A 300 -5.31 -5.89 -21.76
N GLN A 301 -5.69 -7.14 -22.03
CA GLN A 301 -4.78 -8.24 -22.40
C GLN A 301 -3.98 -7.99 -23.70
N ALA A 302 -4.11 -6.80 -24.31
CA ALA A 302 -3.71 -6.49 -25.67
C ALA A 302 -2.62 -5.40 -25.79
N MET A 303 -1.95 -4.98 -24.71
CA MET A 303 -0.96 -3.89 -24.80
C MET A 303 0.42 -4.33 -24.28
N GLU A 304 1.26 -4.84 -25.20
CA GLU A 304 2.72 -4.80 -25.06
C GLU A 304 3.20 -3.39 -25.44
N GLY A 305 3.85 -2.67 -24.52
CA GLY A 305 4.22 -1.27 -24.74
C GLY A 305 4.94 -0.59 -23.58
N ASN A 306 5.24 0.70 -23.74
CA ASN A 306 5.74 1.57 -22.67
C ASN A 306 4.57 2.22 -21.93
N PHE A 307 4.69 2.34 -20.61
CA PHE A 307 3.63 2.81 -19.73
C PHE A 307 4.13 4.01 -18.93
N PHE A 308 3.37 5.10 -18.91
CA PHE A 308 3.72 6.31 -18.18
C PHE A 308 2.54 6.80 -17.35
N SER A 309 2.74 6.97 -16.06
CA SER A 309 1.71 7.46 -15.14
C SER A 309 1.71 8.99 -15.08
N THR A 310 0.51 9.56 -14.98
CA THR A 310 0.29 11.00 -14.80
C THR A 310 -0.12 11.33 -13.36
N PRO A 311 0.14 12.54 -12.84
CA PRO A 311 -0.36 12.98 -11.54
C PRO A 311 -1.89 12.98 -11.41
N GLN A 312 -2.60 13.00 -12.55
CA GLN A 312 -4.05 12.94 -12.63
C GLN A 312 -4.60 11.50 -12.60
N GLY A 313 -3.75 10.47 -12.48
CA GLY A 313 -4.15 9.07 -12.38
C GLY A 313 -4.41 8.35 -13.71
N TRP A 314 -4.09 8.98 -14.85
CA TRP A 314 -4.11 8.34 -16.16
C TRP A 314 -2.80 7.61 -16.45
N LEU A 315 -2.90 6.46 -17.13
CA LEU A 315 -1.77 5.80 -17.77
C LEU A 315 -1.74 6.12 -19.26
N VAL A 316 -0.60 6.61 -19.76
CA VAL A 316 -0.31 6.73 -21.19
C VAL A 316 0.40 5.46 -21.64
N ILE A 317 -0.12 4.85 -22.69
CA ILE A 317 0.33 3.57 -23.21
C ILE A 317 0.78 3.77 -24.65
N LEU A 318 2.04 3.47 -24.91
CA LEU A 318 2.65 3.48 -26.24
C LEU A 318 2.95 2.03 -26.65
N GLY A 319 2.12 1.46 -27.52
CA GLY A 319 2.23 0.07 -27.97
C GLY A 319 3.31 -0.12 -29.03
N HIS A 320 4.01 -1.26 -29.01
CA HIS A 320 5.00 -1.63 -30.03
C HIS A 320 4.33 -2.36 -31.21
N GLY A 321 3.98 -1.63 -32.27
CA GLY A 321 3.51 -2.22 -33.54
C GLY A 321 4.66 -2.42 -34.54
N GLU A 322 4.53 -3.38 -35.46
CA GLU A 322 5.53 -3.64 -36.53
C GLU A 322 5.68 -2.48 -37.55
N VAL A 323 4.75 -1.50 -37.58
CA VAL A 323 4.71 -0.40 -38.59
C VAL A 323 4.30 0.97 -38.01
N THR A 324 3.46 1.02 -36.98
CA THR A 324 3.09 2.26 -36.26
C THR A 324 2.86 1.95 -34.80
N SER A 325 3.43 2.75 -33.90
CA SER A 325 3.20 2.59 -32.46
C SER A 325 1.84 3.19 -32.10
N GLU A 326 0.89 2.36 -31.67
CA GLU A 326 -0.41 2.82 -31.17
C GLU A 326 -0.22 3.61 -29.87
N ALA A 327 -0.90 4.74 -29.71
CA ALA A 327 -0.85 5.55 -28.50
C ALA A 327 -2.25 5.72 -27.91
N SER A 328 -2.39 5.53 -26.61
CA SER A 328 -3.66 5.71 -25.90
C SER A 328 -3.46 6.14 -24.46
N MET A 329 -4.50 6.69 -23.87
CA MET A 329 -4.60 6.94 -22.44
C MET A 329 -5.67 6.01 -21.87
N TRP A 330 -5.40 5.47 -20.68
CA TRP A 330 -6.34 4.60 -19.97
C TRP A 330 -6.43 5.01 -18.50
N HIS A 331 -7.65 5.08 -17.97
CA HIS A 331 -7.90 5.40 -16.57
C HIS A 331 -8.20 4.12 -15.79
N PRO A 332 -7.37 3.71 -14.80
CA PRO A 332 -7.51 2.39 -14.18
C PRO A 332 -8.79 2.16 -13.37
N LEU A 333 -9.35 3.20 -12.73
CA LEU A 333 -10.61 3.04 -11.96
C LEU A 333 -11.88 3.04 -12.81
N THR A 334 -11.98 3.92 -13.81
CA THR A 334 -13.18 4.04 -14.64
C THR A 334 -13.16 3.08 -15.83
N GLY A 335 -11.98 2.58 -16.21
CA GLY A 335 -11.77 1.80 -17.42
C GLY A 335 -11.89 2.62 -18.71
N GLU A 336 -11.96 3.95 -18.60
CA GLU A 336 -12.05 4.86 -19.75
C GLU A 336 -10.76 4.81 -20.57
N THR A 337 -10.90 4.81 -21.90
CA THR A 337 -9.77 4.83 -22.83
C THR A 337 -9.93 5.98 -23.83
N ILE A 338 -8.89 6.80 -24.00
CA ILE A 338 -8.82 7.88 -25.00
C ILE A 338 -7.72 7.54 -26.01
N THR A 339 -8.05 7.50 -27.30
CA THR A 339 -7.07 7.26 -28.36
C THR A 339 -6.27 8.52 -28.69
N LEU A 340 -4.95 8.40 -28.68
CA LEU A 340 -4.02 9.46 -29.07
C LEU A 340 -3.53 9.23 -30.52
N PRO A 341 -2.95 10.25 -31.18
CA PRO A 341 -2.30 10.08 -32.48
C PRO A 341 -1.19 9.01 -32.41
N PRO A 342 -1.01 8.18 -33.44
CA PRO A 342 0.09 7.21 -33.46
C PRO A 342 1.44 7.94 -33.47
N ILE A 343 2.45 7.27 -32.90
CA ILE A 343 3.83 7.75 -32.95
C ILE A 343 4.52 7.09 -34.14
N HIS A 344 5.07 7.90 -35.04
CA HIS A 344 5.83 7.44 -36.20
C HIS A 344 7.29 7.18 -35.83
N ASP A 345 7.93 6.24 -36.56
CA ASP A 345 9.27 5.69 -36.26
C ASP A 345 10.39 6.73 -36.05
N ASP A 346 10.25 7.93 -36.61
CA ASP A 346 11.23 9.02 -36.45
C ASP A 346 11.27 9.59 -35.03
N HIS A 347 10.28 9.27 -34.19
CA HIS A 347 10.12 9.75 -32.82
C HIS A 347 10.24 8.58 -31.84
N HIS A 348 11.46 8.07 -31.63
CA HIS A 348 11.71 7.07 -30.59
C HIS A 348 11.51 7.71 -29.21
N ILE A 349 10.46 7.30 -28.49
CA ILE A 349 10.22 7.72 -27.11
C ILE A 349 10.88 6.70 -26.16
N PRO A 350 11.82 7.13 -25.31
CA PRO A 350 12.47 6.28 -24.31
C PRO A 350 11.47 5.68 -23.33
N THR A 351 11.84 4.53 -22.77
CA THR A 351 11.02 3.82 -21.76
C THR A 351 10.93 4.56 -20.44
N ASN A 352 11.87 5.47 -20.14
CA ASN A 352 11.96 6.19 -18.89
C ASN A 352 11.65 7.69 -19.11
N CYS A 353 10.37 8.02 -19.24
CA CYS A 353 9.90 9.40 -19.36
C CYS A 353 8.98 9.75 -18.19
N LYS A 354 8.99 11.03 -17.79
CA LYS A 354 7.93 11.59 -16.94
C LYS A 354 6.71 11.88 -17.80
N CYS A 355 5.52 11.71 -17.25
CA CYS A 355 4.29 12.01 -17.98
C CYS A 355 3.32 12.84 -17.16
N LEU A 356 2.71 13.85 -17.77
CA LEU A 356 1.70 14.68 -17.14
C LEU A 356 0.70 15.22 -18.16
N LEU A 357 -0.47 15.60 -17.65
CA LEU A 357 -1.46 16.36 -18.40
C LEU A 357 -1.32 17.86 -18.10
N THR A 358 -1.55 18.69 -19.11
CA THR A 358 -1.51 20.17 -18.93
C THR A 358 -2.70 20.73 -18.16
N HIS A 359 -3.75 19.92 -17.95
CA HIS A 359 -4.95 20.27 -17.20
C HIS A 359 -5.37 19.11 -16.29
N ASN A 360 -6.08 19.43 -15.20
CA ASN A 360 -6.57 18.45 -14.23
C ASN A 360 -7.61 17.48 -14.81
N SER A 361 -8.32 17.88 -15.87
CA SER A 361 -9.27 17.03 -16.57
C SER A 361 -8.77 16.69 -17.98
N ALA A 362 -8.68 15.40 -18.28
CA ALA A 362 -8.43 14.91 -19.64
C ALA A 362 -9.54 15.32 -20.61
N ALA A 363 -10.73 15.69 -20.14
CA ALA A 363 -11.84 16.17 -20.97
C ALA A 363 -11.74 17.67 -21.35
N HIS A 364 -10.79 18.41 -20.77
CA HIS A 364 -10.60 19.81 -21.12
C HIS A 364 -10.22 19.94 -22.60
N PRO A 365 -10.84 20.85 -23.39
CA PRO A 365 -10.61 20.94 -24.83
C PRO A 365 -9.14 21.22 -25.16
N ASP A 366 -8.47 21.98 -24.31
CA ASP A 366 -7.06 22.32 -24.44
C ASP A 366 -6.10 21.39 -23.67
N CYS A 367 -6.58 20.24 -23.18
CA CYS A 367 -5.70 19.30 -22.50
C CYS A 367 -4.69 18.70 -23.48
N ALA A 368 -3.43 18.68 -23.07
CA ALA A 368 -2.35 18.01 -23.78
C ALA A 368 -1.65 17.03 -22.84
N VAL A 369 -1.18 15.92 -23.40
CA VAL A 369 -0.26 15.00 -22.75
C VAL A 369 1.17 15.43 -23.06
N VAL A 370 2.04 15.37 -22.06
CA VAL A 370 3.46 15.72 -22.18
C VAL A 370 4.29 14.56 -21.65
N LEU A 371 5.32 14.19 -22.40
CA LEU A 371 6.35 13.23 -22.05
C LEU A 371 7.70 13.95 -22.00
N LEU A 372 8.39 13.83 -20.88
CA LEU A 372 9.72 14.43 -20.66
C LEU A 372 10.74 13.31 -20.49
N ASP A 373 11.77 13.30 -21.32
CA ASP A 373 12.90 12.40 -21.13
C ASP A 373 13.67 12.77 -19.84
N VAL A 374 14.09 11.75 -19.09
CA VAL A 374 14.85 11.91 -17.84
C VAL A 374 16.36 11.81 -18.05
N ALA A 375 16.82 11.42 -19.23
CA ALA A 375 18.22 11.30 -19.60
C ALA A 375 18.67 12.45 -20.52
N ASP A 376 17.84 12.79 -21.51
CA ASP A 376 18.14 13.82 -22.51
C ASP A 376 17.16 15.01 -22.41
N PRO A 377 17.56 16.23 -22.82
CA PRO A 377 16.70 17.41 -22.75
C PRO A 377 15.71 17.45 -23.91
N LEU A 378 14.82 16.46 -23.93
CA LEU A 378 13.85 16.21 -24.99
C LEU A 378 12.45 16.01 -24.43
N MET A 379 11.47 16.54 -25.14
CA MET A 379 10.06 16.40 -24.77
C MET A 379 9.18 16.10 -25.98
N TRP A 380 8.11 15.36 -25.73
CA TRP A 380 7.05 15.08 -26.70
C TRP A 380 5.70 15.49 -26.12
N PHE A 381 4.81 15.98 -26.97
CA PHE A 381 3.50 16.41 -26.51
C PHE A 381 2.46 16.32 -27.61
N CYS A 382 1.22 16.02 -27.24
CA CYS A 382 0.09 16.05 -28.17
C CYS A 382 -1.19 16.46 -27.46
N ARG A 383 -2.15 17.03 -28.21
CA ARG A 383 -3.49 17.32 -27.67
C ARG A 383 -4.22 16.01 -27.37
N VAL A 384 -4.83 15.93 -26.18
CA VAL A 384 -5.69 14.82 -25.78
C VAL A 384 -6.98 14.85 -26.60
N ASN A 385 -7.63 16.01 -26.65
CA ASN A 385 -8.88 16.22 -27.37
C ASN A 385 -8.66 16.99 -28.67
N GLY A 386 -9.55 16.80 -29.65
CA GLY A 386 -9.48 17.48 -30.94
C GLY A 386 -9.88 16.59 -32.11
N GLY A 387 -9.90 17.18 -33.31
CA GLY A 387 -10.25 16.51 -34.56
C GLY A 387 -9.18 15.56 -35.10
N ALA A 388 -9.26 15.23 -36.39
CA ALA A 388 -8.33 14.34 -37.07
C ALA A 388 -6.89 14.90 -37.18
N ASP A 389 -6.71 16.20 -36.93
CA ASP A 389 -5.43 16.92 -37.14
C ASP A 389 -4.48 16.84 -35.93
N ARG A 390 -4.86 16.09 -34.89
CA ARG A 390 -3.99 15.85 -33.72
C ARG A 390 -2.72 15.12 -34.15
N ARG A 391 -1.58 15.57 -33.64
CA ARG A 391 -0.24 15.03 -33.92
C ARG A 391 0.69 15.27 -32.74
N TRP A 392 1.76 14.50 -32.68
CA TRP A 392 2.84 14.70 -31.73
C TRP A 392 3.75 15.85 -32.19
N GLY A 393 4.11 16.72 -31.25
CA GLY A 393 5.27 17.60 -31.33
C GLY A 393 6.44 16.99 -30.58
N GLN A 394 7.64 17.35 -31.01
CA GLN A 394 8.89 17.05 -30.33
C GLN A 394 9.70 18.33 -30.20
N HIS A 395 10.26 18.57 -29.03
CA HIS A 395 11.06 19.75 -28.76
C HIS A 395 12.30 19.39 -27.96
N THR A 396 13.46 19.87 -28.43
CA THR A 396 14.73 19.79 -27.70
C THR A 396 14.95 21.12 -27.01
N TYR A 397 15.30 21.09 -25.73
CA TYR A 397 15.55 22.27 -24.92
C TYR A 397 17.00 22.29 -24.38
N ASP A 398 17.43 23.43 -23.83
CA ASP A 398 18.72 23.55 -23.15
C ASP A 398 18.52 24.41 -21.90
N ILE A 399 18.67 23.79 -20.72
CA ILE A 399 18.52 24.44 -19.41
C ILE A 399 19.83 24.37 -18.61
N GLY A 400 20.95 24.35 -19.35
CA GLY A 400 22.30 24.31 -18.81
C GLY A 400 22.89 22.90 -18.71
N ASP A 401 24.09 22.83 -18.15
CA ASP A 401 24.90 21.61 -18.07
C ASP A 401 25.05 21.12 -16.62
N TYR A 402 25.29 19.82 -16.45
CA TYR A 402 25.71 19.29 -15.16
C TYR A 402 27.17 19.63 -14.87
N GLU A 403 27.41 20.24 -13.71
CA GLU A 403 28.76 20.47 -13.19
C GLU A 403 29.25 19.25 -12.40
N PHE A 404 29.88 18.30 -13.10
CA PHE A 404 30.65 17.23 -12.46
C PHE A 404 32.16 17.50 -12.55
N PRO A 405 32.93 17.34 -11.45
CA PRO A 405 34.38 17.39 -11.51
C PRO A 405 34.91 16.34 -12.48
N ASP A 406 35.91 16.71 -13.30
CA ASP A 406 36.42 15.88 -14.39
C ASP A 406 36.87 14.48 -13.94
N GLU A 407 37.37 14.37 -12.71
CA GLU A 407 37.80 13.10 -12.10
C GLU A 407 36.67 12.09 -11.87
N PHE A 408 35.41 12.52 -11.84
CA PHE A 408 34.23 11.66 -11.69
C PHE A 408 33.48 11.45 -13.02
N ARG A 409 33.91 12.08 -14.12
CA ARG A 409 33.25 11.94 -15.42
C ARG A 409 33.59 10.59 -16.05
N THR A 410 32.54 9.87 -16.47
CA THR A 410 32.62 8.72 -17.34
C THR A 410 32.01 9.07 -18.70
N PRO A 411 32.25 8.27 -19.77
CA PRO A 411 31.60 8.49 -21.06
C PRO A 411 30.06 8.45 -21.01
N SER A 412 29.48 7.89 -19.94
CA SER A 412 28.04 7.81 -19.72
C SER A 412 27.52 8.85 -18.71
N THR A 413 28.37 9.76 -18.21
CA THR A 413 27.94 10.84 -17.32
C THR A 413 27.07 11.83 -18.10
N PRO A 414 25.83 12.11 -17.66
CA PRO A 414 24.98 13.10 -18.29
C PRO A 414 25.66 14.46 -18.32
N THR A 415 25.59 15.15 -19.46
CA THR A 415 26.21 16.46 -19.65
C THR A 415 25.20 17.60 -19.58
N LYS A 416 23.96 17.35 -20.00
CA LYS A 416 22.87 18.33 -20.07
C LYS A 416 21.89 18.18 -18.93
N ASN A 417 21.44 19.30 -18.36
CA ASN A 417 20.35 19.31 -17.38
C ASN A 417 19.03 18.93 -18.06
N VAL A 418 18.18 18.24 -17.30
CA VAL A 418 16.84 17.82 -17.73
C VAL A 418 15.80 18.35 -16.76
N ILE A 419 14.55 18.50 -17.21
CA ILE A 419 13.47 18.98 -16.36
C ILE A 419 13.20 17.96 -15.24
N ARG A 420 13.59 18.32 -14.02
CA ARG A 420 13.41 17.47 -12.83
C ARG A 420 12.03 17.68 -12.22
N SER A 421 11.77 18.82 -11.61
CA SER A 421 10.49 19.07 -10.93
C SER A 421 9.56 19.86 -11.83
N VAL A 422 8.36 19.34 -12.14
CA VAL A 422 7.42 19.97 -13.07
C VAL A 422 5.98 19.81 -12.59
N ALA A 423 5.17 20.84 -12.79
CA ALA A 423 3.72 20.81 -12.63
C ALA A 423 3.04 21.51 -13.80
N ALA A 424 1.78 21.15 -14.06
CA ALA A 424 0.94 21.86 -15.01
C ALA A 424 0.00 22.81 -14.27
N LEU A 425 -0.02 24.07 -14.68
CA LEU A 425 -0.93 25.08 -14.15
C LEU A 425 -1.56 25.82 -15.33
N LYS A 426 -2.89 25.75 -15.41
CA LYS A 426 -3.71 26.42 -16.45
C LYS A 426 -3.23 26.18 -17.88
N GLY A 427 -2.87 24.94 -18.21
CA GLY A 427 -2.43 24.56 -19.55
C GLY A 427 -0.94 24.75 -19.83
N LYS A 428 -0.18 25.38 -18.92
CA LYS A 428 1.25 25.65 -19.06
C LYS A 428 2.08 24.80 -18.12
N LEU A 429 3.27 24.41 -18.57
CA LEU A 429 4.20 23.65 -17.73
C LEU A 429 5.06 24.62 -16.92
N HIS A 430 5.23 24.32 -15.65
CA HIS A 430 5.96 25.13 -14.70
C HIS A 430 7.05 24.25 -14.10
N PHE A 431 8.32 24.65 -14.20
CA PHE A 431 9.44 23.89 -13.63
C PHE A 431 10.53 24.78 -13.05
N CYS A 432 11.22 24.26 -12.04
CA CYS A 432 12.38 24.93 -11.45
C CYS A 432 13.67 24.30 -11.98
N PHE A 433 14.70 25.13 -12.20
CA PHE A 433 16.04 24.67 -12.55
C PHE A 433 17.09 25.59 -11.92
N MET A 434 18.35 25.17 -11.99
CA MET A 434 19.48 25.99 -11.55
C MET A 434 20.34 26.34 -12.75
N GLU A 435 20.71 27.61 -12.85
CA GLU A 435 21.68 28.11 -13.82
C GLU A 435 22.71 28.95 -13.09
N SER A 436 24.00 28.67 -13.27
CA SER A 436 25.10 29.44 -12.63
C SER A 436 24.93 29.63 -11.12
N HIS A 437 24.47 28.59 -10.41
CA HIS A 437 24.15 28.57 -8.97
C HIS A 437 22.99 29.48 -8.53
N GLN A 438 22.17 29.97 -9.46
CA GLN A 438 20.93 30.70 -9.18
C GLN A 438 19.72 29.84 -9.50
N ASN A 439 18.73 29.86 -8.60
CA ASN A 439 17.46 29.20 -8.85
C ASN A 439 16.65 30.02 -9.86
N LYS A 440 16.10 29.33 -10.85
CA LYS A 440 15.23 29.91 -11.88
C LYS A 440 13.92 29.15 -11.95
N MET A 441 12.90 29.85 -12.44
CA MET A 441 11.61 29.29 -12.79
C MET A 441 11.43 29.40 -14.30
N CYS A 442 10.86 28.38 -14.92
CA CYS A 442 10.50 28.42 -16.32
C CYS A 442 9.03 28.04 -16.51
N VAL A 443 8.37 28.77 -17.40
CA VAL A 443 7.02 28.49 -17.87
C VAL A 443 7.08 28.11 -19.34
N VAL A 444 6.54 26.94 -19.68
CA VAL A 444 6.47 26.45 -21.06
C VAL A 444 5.05 26.59 -21.58
N ASP A 445 4.90 27.34 -22.67
CA ASP A 445 3.66 27.41 -23.44
C ASP A 445 3.73 26.44 -24.63
N LEU A 446 2.67 25.65 -24.84
CA LEU A 446 2.62 24.65 -25.91
C LEU A 446 1.72 25.16 -27.02
N ASP A 447 2.31 25.40 -28.19
CA ASP A 447 1.57 25.81 -29.38
C ASP A 447 1.24 24.61 -30.26
N PHE A 448 -0.02 24.58 -30.72
CA PHE A 448 -0.56 23.52 -31.57
C PHE A 448 -1.16 24.14 -32.83
N PRO A 449 -0.34 24.44 -33.85
CA PRO A 449 -0.81 25.01 -35.10
C PRO A 449 -1.84 24.11 -35.79
N SER A 450 -2.90 24.70 -36.33
CA SER A 450 -3.91 23.97 -37.11
C SER A 450 -3.45 23.60 -38.53
N ASP A 451 -2.31 24.12 -38.97
CA ASP A 451 -1.71 23.83 -40.28
C ASP A 451 -0.77 22.62 -40.20
N HIS A 452 -0.95 21.65 -41.11
CA HIS A 452 -0.09 20.47 -41.21
C HIS A 452 1.37 20.80 -41.57
N GLY A 453 1.65 21.99 -42.13
CA GLY A 453 3.00 22.44 -42.47
C GLY A 453 3.90 22.76 -41.27
N HIS A 454 3.32 23.04 -40.10
CA HIS A 454 4.08 23.51 -38.92
C HIS A 454 3.89 22.55 -37.75
N PRO A 455 4.94 21.90 -37.23
CA PRO A 455 4.81 21.00 -36.07
C PRO A 455 4.38 21.75 -34.81
N PRO A 456 3.73 21.08 -33.85
CA PRO A 456 3.53 21.65 -32.52
C PRO A 456 4.87 22.06 -31.92
N THR A 457 4.91 23.21 -31.25
CA THR A 457 6.12 23.79 -30.67
C THR A 457 5.94 24.11 -29.18
N ALA A 458 7.05 24.34 -28.49
CA ALA A 458 7.09 24.73 -27.10
C ALA A 458 7.90 26.02 -26.97
N GLU A 459 7.36 27.01 -26.27
CA GLU A 459 8.00 28.28 -25.99
C GLU A 459 8.35 28.36 -24.50
N PHE A 460 9.61 28.67 -24.20
CA PHE A 460 10.14 28.70 -22.83
C PHE A 460 10.28 30.15 -22.37
N HIS A 461 9.70 30.47 -21.23
CA HIS A 461 9.79 31.78 -20.59
C HIS A 461 10.47 31.61 -19.23
N GLU A 462 11.67 32.17 -19.08
CA GLU A 462 12.45 32.09 -17.85
C GLU A 462 12.24 33.30 -16.95
N PHE A 463 12.26 33.06 -15.65
CA PHE A 463 12.13 34.05 -14.60
C PHE A 463 13.14 33.76 -13.49
N ASP A 464 13.72 34.82 -12.92
CA ASP A 464 14.67 34.68 -11.82
C ASP A 464 13.93 34.41 -10.51
N VAL A 465 14.49 33.58 -9.63
CA VAL A 465 13.93 33.40 -8.28
C VAL A 465 14.67 34.31 -7.30
N SER A 466 13.94 35.10 -6.52
CA SER A 466 14.54 36.00 -5.54
C SER A 466 15.41 35.21 -4.54
N PRO A 467 16.70 35.57 -4.37
CA PRO A 467 17.60 34.89 -3.42
C PRO A 467 17.13 34.98 -1.96
N GLU A 468 16.40 36.04 -1.61
CA GLU A 468 15.89 36.26 -0.25
C GLU A 468 14.75 35.28 0.09
N PHE A 469 13.97 34.93 -0.93
CA PHE A 469 12.77 34.09 -0.88
C PHE A 469 12.96 32.76 -1.64
N GLY A 470 14.19 32.27 -1.71
CA GLY A 470 14.50 30.94 -2.24
C GLY A 470 14.26 29.83 -1.22
N ILE A 471 14.25 28.58 -1.70
CA ILE A 471 14.15 27.39 -0.83
C ILE A 471 15.43 27.29 0.00
N LYS A 472 15.32 27.51 1.31
CA LYS A 472 16.44 27.42 2.26
C LYS A 472 16.47 26.03 2.89
N PHE A 473 17.66 25.44 2.92
CA PHE A 473 17.89 24.16 3.57
C PHE A 473 17.97 24.36 5.09
N PRO A 474 17.36 23.45 5.89
CA PRO A 474 17.55 23.43 7.34
C PRO A 474 19.02 23.26 7.73
N ASP A 475 19.40 23.79 8.89
CA ASP A 475 20.76 23.64 9.43
C ASP A 475 21.14 22.16 9.56
N GLY A 476 22.28 21.78 8.99
CA GLY A 476 22.79 20.39 9.01
C GLY A 476 22.24 19.47 7.93
N VAL A 477 21.37 19.96 7.03
CA VAL A 477 20.85 19.22 5.88
C VAL A 477 21.48 19.76 4.59
N CYS A 478 21.94 18.86 3.71
CA CYS A 478 22.58 19.23 2.43
C CYS A 478 21.95 18.54 1.20
N SER A 479 20.85 17.81 1.38
CA SER A 479 20.16 17.10 0.30
C SER A 479 18.64 17.22 0.44
N ALA A 480 17.95 17.40 -0.67
CA ALA A 480 16.50 17.47 -0.72
C ALA A 480 15.96 17.03 -2.08
N SER A 481 14.74 16.50 -2.09
CA SER A 481 13.95 16.31 -3.31
C SER A 481 12.88 17.40 -3.40
N ILE A 482 12.66 17.93 -4.60
CA ILE A 482 11.71 19.02 -4.85
C ILE A 482 10.60 18.49 -5.77
N HIS A 483 9.36 18.70 -5.37
CA HIS A 483 8.17 18.32 -6.12
C HIS A 483 7.30 19.57 -6.33
N LEU A 484 6.97 19.88 -7.58
CA LEU A 484 6.00 20.93 -7.88
C LEU A 484 4.60 20.33 -7.88
N VAL A 485 3.66 21.06 -7.31
CA VAL A 485 2.25 20.70 -7.26
C VAL A 485 1.40 21.93 -7.55
N GLU A 486 0.51 21.80 -8.53
CA GLU A 486 -0.58 22.74 -8.71
C GLU A 486 -1.71 22.36 -7.76
N SER A 487 -2.27 23.32 -7.05
CA SER A 487 -3.45 23.11 -6.23
C SER A 487 -4.33 24.35 -6.15
N MET A 488 -5.56 24.22 -6.64
CA MET A 488 -6.56 25.30 -6.67
C MET A 488 -6.05 26.55 -7.40
N ASP A 489 -5.45 26.38 -8.58
CA ASP A 489 -4.84 27.44 -9.39
C ASP A 489 -3.62 28.14 -8.74
N GLU A 490 -3.08 27.57 -7.67
CA GLU A 490 -1.87 28.04 -7.00
C GLU A 490 -0.74 27.03 -7.21
N LEU A 491 0.51 27.51 -7.29
CA LEU A 491 1.68 26.64 -7.43
C LEU A 491 2.44 26.52 -6.12
N PHE A 492 2.80 25.30 -5.76
CA PHE A 492 3.62 25.00 -4.58
C PHE A 492 4.84 24.16 -4.95
N ALA A 493 5.93 24.38 -4.20
CA ALA A 493 7.10 23.52 -4.18
C ALA A 493 7.16 22.80 -2.83
N VAL A 494 7.15 21.48 -2.88
CA VAL A 494 7.28 20.61 -1.71
C VAL A 494 8.70 20.07 -1.66
N CYS A 495 9.41 20.35 -0.58
CA CYS A 495 10.78 19.91 -0.36
C CYS A 495 10.80 18.84 0.73
N VAL A 496 11.32 17.65 0.42
CA VAL A 496 11.62 16.61 1.41
C VAL A 496 13.13 16.62 1.64
N PHE A 497 13.54 16.93 2.88
CA PHE A 497 14.93 17.11 3.28
C PHE A 497 15.47 15.82 3.88
N TYR A 498 16.72 15.47 3.55
CA TYR A 498 17.36 14.24 3.98
C TYR A 498 18.58 14.50 4.86
N VAL A 499 18.83 13.63 5.84
CA VAL A 499 20.02 13.71 6.69
C VAL A 499 21.25 13.32 5.87
N GLY A 500 22.16 14.28 5.65
CA GLY A 500 23.34 14.07 4.80
C GLY A 500 22.96 13.81 3.34
N PHE A 501 23.46 12.71 2.78
CA PHE A 501 23.12 12.23 1.42
C PHE A 501 22.35 10.90 1.44
N ASP A 502 21.71 10.57 2.56
CA ASP A 502 20.94 9.33 2.71
C ASP A 502 19.46 9.57 2.36
N PRO A 503 19.00 9.15 1.16
CA PRO A 503 17.61 9.36 0.75
C PRO A 503 16.59 8.55 1.56
N THR A 504 17.03 7.64 2.43
CA THR A 504 16.17 6.84 3.33
C THR A 504 15.91 7.54 4.66
N ASN A 505 16.71 8.56 4.98
CA ASN A 505 16.68 9.24 6.27
C ASN A 505 16.07 10.63 6.13
N VAL A 506 14.74 10.70 6.17
CA VAL A 506 13.99 11.95 6.07
C VAL A 506 14.20 12.78 7.35
N SER A 507 14.74 13.98 7.20
CA SER A 507 14.95 14.92 8.29
C SER A 507 13.72 15.78 8.57
N ALA A 508 13.11 16.32 7.51
CA ALA A 508 11.97 17.23 7.58
C ALA A 508 11.34 17.37 6.19
N ALA A 509 10.17 17.99 6.12
CA ALA A 509 9.64 18.49 4.86
C ALA A 509 9.15 19.94 5.01
N GLY A 510 9.14 20.67 3.91
CA GLY A 510 8.68 22.06 3.85
C GLY A 510 7.87 22.31 2.60
N ILE A 511 6.87 23.18 2.71
CA ILE A 511 6.04 23.60 1.60
C ILE A 511 6.31 25.07 1.34
N PHE A 512 6.47 25.43 0.07
CA PHE A 512 6.68 26.79 -0.37
C PHE A 512 5.61 27.15 -1.40
N LYS A 513 4.89 28.24 -1.17
CA LYS A 513 3.89 28.76 -2.10
C LYS A 513 4.56 29.78 -3.02
N MET A 514 4.30 29.68 -4.32
CA MET A 514 4.69 30.69 -5.29
C MET A 514 3.77 31.90 -5.16
N GLU A 515 4.35 33.10 -5.02
CA GLU A 515 3.58 34.33 -5.24
C GLU A 515 3.68 34.75 -6.70
N ASP A 516 2.52 35.04 -7.29
CA ASP A 516 2.41 35.56 -8.64
C ASP A 516 2.95 36.99 -8.63
N SER A 517 4.14 37.19 -9.20
CA SER A 517 4.75 38.51 -9.26
C SER A 517 3.89 39.36 -10.18
N CYS A 518 3.19 40.33 -9.60
CA CYS A 518 2.39 41.31 -10.33
C CYS A 518 3.28 42.20 -11.22
N GLY A 519 3.76 41.66 -12.36
CA GLY A 519 4.55 42.37 -13.35
C GLY A 519 6.06 42.51 -13.07
N GLU A 520 6.64 41.70 -12.17
CA GLU A 520 8.10 41.66 -11.95
C GLU A 520 8.71 40.40 -12.60
N GLU A 521 9.91 40.53 -13.20
CA GLU A 521 10.69 39.43 -13.80
C GLU A 521 11.22 38.40 -12.77
N THR A 522 10.84 38.55 -11.49
CA THR A 522 11.31 37.74 -10.38
C THR A 522 10.18 37.02 -9.64
N VAL A 523 10.34 35.73 -9.39
CA VAL A 523 9.43 34.87 -8.63
C VAL A 523 9.90 34.74 -7.17
N ALA A 524 8.96 34.68 -6.23
CA ALA A 524 9.25 34.47 -4.81
C ALA A 524 8.55 33.22 -4.27
N TRP A 525 9.27 32.42 -3.48
CA TRP A 525 8.77 31.24 -2.80
C TRP A 525 8.65 31.50 -1.30
N HIS A 526 7.43 31.49 -0.78
CA HIS A 526 7.16 31.72 0.63
C HIS A 526 6.88 30.41 1.33
N ARG A 527 7.64 30.11 2.39
CA ARG A 527 7.36 28.94 3.22
C ARG A 527 5.97 29.07 3.84
N VAL A 528 5.18 28.02 3.72
CA VAL A 528 3.87 27.87 4.35
C VAL A 528 3.86 26.60 5.16
N ASP A 529 3.42 26.69 6.42
CA ASP A 529 3.29 25.52 7.29
C ASP A 529 1.82 25.05 7.39
N ASP A 530 0.90 25.75 6.74
CA ASP A 530 -0.52 25.40 6.65
C ASP A 530 -1.04 25.63 5.23
N ILE A 531 -1.46 24.55 4.57
CA ILE A 531 -2.13 24.57 3.26
C ILE A 531 -3.63 24.31 3.40
N GLY A 532 -4.18 24.32 4.61
CA GLY A 532 -5.60 24.14 4.88
C GLY A 532 -6.07 22.70 4.61
N ASP A 533 -7.21 22.56 3.94
CA ASP A 533 -7.83 21.26 3.65
C ASP A 533 -7.14 20.48 2.53
N ARG A 534 -5.87 20.74 2.24
CA ARG A 534 -5.13 20.11 1.15
C ARG A 534 -4.21 19.02 1.68
N ALA A 535 -4.23 17.87 1.02
CA ALA A 535 -3.25 16.80 1.18
C ALA A 535 -2.47 16.66 -0.13
N PHE A 536 -1.14 16.71 -0.06
CA PHE A 536 -0.27 16.57 -1.23
C PHE A 536 0.28 15.14 -1.34
N LEU A 537 0.22 14.59 -2.54
CA LEU A 537 0.60 13.22 -2.86
C LEU A 537 1.79 13.27 -3.82
N LEU A 538 2.99 12.93 -3.34
CA LEU A 538 4.23 13.07 -4.11
C LEU A 538 4.55 11.77 -4.87
N MET A 539 5.09 11.91 -6.08
CA MET A 539 5.46 10.81 -6.98
C MET A 539 6.98 10.75 -7.18
N GLY A 540 7.52 9.58 -7.51
CA GLY A 540 8.97 9.33 -7.65
C GLY A 540 9.65 10.08 -8.78
N THR A 541 8.86 10.52 -9.73
CA THR A 541 9.26 11.32 -10.86
C THR A 541 9.41 12.81 -10.53
N ASN A 542 9.51 13.21 -9.26
CA ASN A 542 9.53 14.61 -8.81
C ASN A 542 8.29 15.42 -9.24
N MET A 543 7.19 14.73 -9.50
CA MET A 543 5.87 15.30 -9.74
C MET A 543 4.99 15.08 -8.51
N ALA A 544 3.88 15.80 -8.42
CA ALA A 544 2.93 15.63 -7.33
C ALA A 544 1.51 15.97 -7.77
N THR A 545 0.54 15.46 -7.01
CA THR A 545 -0.88 15.77 -7.12
C THR A 545 -1.44 16.12 -5.75
N TRP A 546 -2.71 16.53 -5.67
CA TRP A 546 -3.32 16.93 -4.41
C TRP A 546 -4.80 16.53 -4.34
N CYS A 547 -5.32 16.33 -3.14
CA CYS A 547 -6.74 16.10 -2.90
C CYS A 547 -7.24 16.91 -1.71
N SER A 548 -8.56 17.10 -1.61
CA SER A 548 -9.18 17.66 -0.40
C SER A 548 -9.11 16.63 0.72
N ALA A 549 -8.56 17.01 1.86
CA ALA A 549 -8.34 16.12 2.98
C ALA A 549 -9.67 15.71 3.62
N SER A 550 -10.54 16.67 3.92
CA SER A 550 -11.83 16.45 4.56
C SER A 550 -12.76 15.55 3.74
N THR A 551 -12.82 15.71 2.41
CA THR A 551 -13.67 14.87 1.56
C THR A 551 -13.15 13.45 1.43
N ASN A 552 -11.84 13.23 1.63
CA ASN A 552 -11.19 11.93 1.50
C ASN A 552 -10.80 11.33 2.87
N ASN A 553 -11.35 11.83 3.98
CA ASN A 553 -11.04 11.35 5.33
C ASN A 553 -9.52 11.34 5.65
N LEU A 554 -8.79 12.33 5.12
CA LEU A 554 -7.38 12.56 5.39
C LEU A 554 -7.21 13.78 6.29
N LYS A 555 -5.98 13.98 6.75
CA LYS A 555 -5.60 15.17 7.51
C LYS A 555 -5.13 16.25 6.54
N GLY A 556 -5.59 17.49 6.75
CA GLY A 556 -5.11 18.66 6.01
C GLY A 556 -3.64 18.92 6.30
N SER A 557 -2.97 19.69 5.45
CA SER A 557 -1.56 20.07 5.64
C SER A 557 -0.62 18.87 5.83
N THR A 558 -0.93 17.77 5.13
CA THR A 558 -0.19 16.50 5.21
C THR A 558 0.38 16.12 3.84
N LEU A 559 1.60 15.61 3.84
CA LEU A 559 2.30 15.10 2.67
C LEU A 559 2.31 13.57 2.71
N TYR A 560 2.03 12.93 1.58
CA TYR A 560 2.04 11.49 1.41
C TYR A 560 3.02 11.13 0.29
N PHE A 561 4.05 10.33 0.58
CA PHE A 561 5.10 10.03 -0.40
C PHE A 561 5.80 8.69 -0.14
N PHE A 562 6.54 8.23 -1.14
CA PHE A 562 7.42 7.05 -1.08
C PHE A 562 8.87 7.47 -1.29
N LEU A 563 9.81 6.67 -0.78
CA LEU A 563 11.23 6.90 -1.03
C LEU A 563 11.67 6.07 -2.24
N HIS A 564 11.38 6.62 -3.42
CA HIS A 564 11.56 5.97 -4.73
C HIS A 564 13.01 5.59 -5.08
N PHE A 565 13.99 5.95 -4.25
CA PHE A 565 15.38 5.51 -4.36
C PHE A 565 15.58 4.07 -3.89
N LEU A 566 14.59 3.47 -3.23
CA LEU A 566 14.59 2.10 -2.75
C LEU A 566 13.73 1.21 -3.65
N LEU A 567 14.38 0.37 -4.46
CA LEU A 567 13.70 -0.63 -5.29
C LEU A 567 12.84 -1.55 -4.41
N GLY A 568 11.53 -1.55 -4.66
CA GLY A 568 10.58 -2.36 -3.91
C GLY A 568 10.26 -1.80 -2.51
N ASP A 569 10.42 -0.48 -2.30
CA ASP A 569 9.90 0.20 -1.12
C ASP A 569 8.38 0.00 -1.01
N ARG A 570 7.93 -0.33 0.19
CA ARG A 570 6.54 -0.63 0.52
C ARG A 570 6.01 0.32 1.57
N ASP A 571 6.83 1.26 1.99
CA ASP A 571 6.54 2.11 3.12
C ASP A 571 6.05 3.48 2.61
N LEU A 572 4.83 3.82 2.99
CA LEU A 572 4.23 5.11 2.79
C LEU A 572 4.67 6.04 3.92
N TYR A 573 5.27 7.15 3.56
CA TYR A 573 5.68 8.21 4.47
C TYR A 573 4.59 9.27 4.51
N ILE A 574 4.07 9.54 5.70
CA ILE A 574 3.03 10.52 5.97
C ILE A 574 3.65 11.60 6.86
N TYR A 575 3.87 12.78 6.29
CA TYR A 575 4.48 13.90 7.01
C TYR A 575 3.45 14.99 7.28
N ASP A 576 3.18 15.25 8.55
CA ASP A 576 2.36 16.37 8.98
C ASP A 576 3.22 17.63 9.07
N VAL A 577 2.90 18.63 8.24
CA VAL A 577 3.70 19.86 8.15
C VAL A 577 3.52 20.74 9.39
N GLN A 578 2.35 20.71 10.01
CA GLN A 578 2.03 21.54 11.17
C GLN A 578 2.66 20.98 12.45
N GLU A 579 2.56 19.67 12.65
CA GLU A 579 3.12 18.96 13.80
C GLU A 579 4.60 18.62 13.62
N GLN A 580 5.13 18.74 12.39
CA GLN A 580 6.47 18.32 12.01
C GLN A 580 6.74 16.85 12.39
N SER A 581 5.74 16.00 12.20
CA SER A 581 5.77 14.58 12.56
C SER A 581 5.79 13.71 11.30
N LEU A 582 6.54 12.61 11.36
CA LEU A 582 6.64 11.63 10.30
C LEU A 582 6.09 10.30 10.79
N GLU A 583 5.05 9.80 10.14
CA GLU A 583 4.51 8.45 10.29
C GLU A 583 4.94 7.60 9.09
N THR A 584 5.27 6.34 9.33
CA THR A 584 5.60 5.37 8.29
C THR A 584 4.62 4.20 8.34
N VAL A 585 3.98 3.90 7.21
CA VAL A 585 2.96 2.86 7.08
C VAL A 585 3.36 1.88 6.00
N GLN A 586 3.50 0.60 6.36
CA GLN A 586 3.75 -0.44 5.36
C GLN A 586 2.47 -0.78 4.59
N VAL A 587 2.49 -0.56 3.28
CA VAL A 587 1.33 -0.67 2.38
C VAL A 587 0.98 -2.13 2.05
N HIS A 588 1.96 -3.01 1.92
CA HIS A 588 1.74 -4.44 1.67
C HIS A 588 2.88 -5.33 2.19
N ASP A 589 2.57 -6.60 2.44
CA ASP A 589 3.47 -7.60 3.05
C ASP A 589 4.18 -8.51 2.03
N GLN A 590 3.76 -8.49 0.77
CA GLN A 590 4.29 -9.37 -0.27
C GLN A 590 5.77 -9.05 -0.57
N LEU A 591 6.65 -10.03 -0.31
CA LEU A 591 8.11 -9.91 -0.38
C LEU A 591 8.69 -10.19 -1.78
N ASP A 592 7.96 -10.91 -2.62
CA ASP A 592 8.38 -11.34 -3.96
C ASP A 592 7.75 -10.52 -5.09
N LEU A 593 7.16 -9.36 -4.77
CA LEU A 593 6.62 -8.45 -5.76
C LEU A 593 7.77 -7.82 -6.55
N LYS A 594 8.05 -8.36 -7.73
CA LYS A 594 8.77 -7.59 -8.74
C LYS A 594 7.81 -6.51 -9.23
N VAL A 595 8.12 -5.25 -8.93
CA VAL A 595 7.44 -4.12 -9.59
C VAL A 595 7.72 -4.23 -11.07
N VAL A 596 6.68 -4.25 -11.89
CA VAL A 596 6.81 -4.46 -13.33
C VAL A 596 6.32 -3.23 -14.05
N HIS A 597 7.17 -2.74 -14.97
CA HIS A 597 6.87 -1.71 -15.96
C HIS A 597 6.68 -0.27 -15.44
N THR A 598 5.99 -0.04 -14.31
CA THR A 598 5.73 1.31 -13.79
C THR A 598 6.09 1.44 -12.31
N GLU A 599 6.67 2.58 -11.93
CA GLU A 599 6.83 2.94 -10.51
C GLU A 599 5.46 3.17 -9.86
N PRO A 600 5.33 2.98 -8.53
CA PRO A 600 4.07 3.24 -7.83
C PRO A 600 3.53 4.65 -8.12
N TYR A 601 2.24 4.75 -8.40
CA TYR A 601 1.60 6.01 -8.78
C TYR A 601 0.26 6.21 -8.11
N TRP A 602 -0.17 7.46 -8.02
CA TRP A 602 -1.44 7.85 -7.43
C TRP A 602 -2.55 7.79 -8.46
N ILE A 603 -3.70 7.26 -8.08
CA ILE A 603 -4.97 7.59 -8.70
C ILE A 603 -5.72 8.50 -7.75
N ASN A 604 -6.05 9.67 -8.27
CA ASN A 604 -6.75 10.69 -7.56
C ASN A 604 -7.91 11.22 -8.41
N VAL A 605 -8.97 11.68 -7.76
CA VAL A 605 -10.03 12.43 -8.41
C VAL A 605 -9.92 13.84 -7.86
N PRO A 606 -9.32 14.78 -8.60
CA PRO A 606 -9.28 16.17 -8.17
C PRO A 606 -10.70 16.63 -7.85
N PRO A 607 -10.94 17.30 -6.71
CA PRO A 607 -12.25 17.86 -6.44
C PRO A 607 -12.55 18.89 -7.54
N PHE A 608 -13.69 18.74 -8.21
CA PHE A 608 -14.15 19.66 -9.25
C PHE A 608 -14.37 21.08 -8.73
#